data_AF-A0A1C6CXF4-F1
#
_entry.id   AF-A0A1C6CXF4-F1
#
_cell.length_a   1.000
_cell.length_b   1.000
_cell.length_c   1.000
_cell.angle_alpha   90.00
_cell.angle_beta   90.00
_cell.angle_gamma   90.00
#
_symmetry.space_group_name_H-M   'P 1'
#
loop_
_entity.id
_entity.type
_entity.pdbx_description
1 polymer ?
#
loop_
_entity_poly.entity_id
_entity_poly.type
_entity_poly.pdbx_seq_one_letter_code
_entity_poly.pdbx_strand_id
1 'polypeptide(L)'
;MMNDLHTPQILLFSEQEEPQSYEIYVYGTDDLVEQHKDSFCLALCRYLDEIHISQKTLARLTGIAPSTLSRYLSGKRKMQYDCLCAVCIALRLHPCRQRYLFSLLMYALPCYQDFRKADKNIIMAYLDGCAFNNRYTLTACNEQLKAIHAKPLTHLTSAKGDSV
;
A
#
# COMPACT_ATOMS: atom_id res chain seq x y z
N MET A 1 -25.75 -9.98 -18.45
CA MET A 1 -25.21 -10.67 -17.26
C MET A 1 -24.33 -9.67 -16.53
N MET A 2 -24.72 -9.31 -15.31
CA MET A 2 -24.03 -8.31 -14.48
C MET A 2 -22.67 -8.88 -14.08
N ASN A 3 -21.59 -8.20 -14.47
CA ASN A 3 -20.30 -8.43 -13.84
C ASN A 3 -20.38 -7.83 -12.45
N ASP A 4 -20.75 -8.63 -11.46
CA ASP A 4 -20.50 -8.30 -10.06
C ASP A 4 -19.01 -7.98 -9.95
N LEU A 5 -18.70 -6.70 -9.79
CA LEU A 5 -17.35 -6.17 -9.77
C LEU A 5 -16.72 -6.49 -8.41
N HIS A 6 -16.73 -7.76 -8.00
CA HIS A 6 -16.20 -8.25 -6.74
C HIS A 6 -14.81 -7.66 -6.58
N THR A 7 -14.68 -6.74 -5.64
CA THR A 7 -13.36 -6.23 -5.29
C THR A 7 -12.67 -7.39 -4.59
N PRO A 8 -11.55 -7.90 -5.11
CA PRO A 8 -10.89 -9.03 -4.47
C PRO A 8 -10.62 -8.66 -3.02
N GLN A 9 -11.10 -9.49 -2.10
CA GLN A 9 -10.90 -9.28 -0.68
C GLN A 9 -9.45 -9.63 -0.38
N ILE A 10 -8.65 -8.59 -0.10
CA ILE A 10 -7.29 -8.77 0.39
C ILE A 10 -7.39 -9.19 1.85
N LEU A 11 -6.89 -10.40 2.14
CA LEU A 11 -6.87 -11.01 3.46
C LEU A 11 -6.06 -10.17 4.46
N LEU A 12 -6.43 -10.24 5.73
CA LEU A 12 -5.59 -9.78 6.83
C LEU A 12 -4.39 -10.71 6.97
N PHE A 13 -3.29 -10.20 7.53
CA PHE A 13 -2.09 -11.00 7.79
C PHE A 13 -2.38 -12.18 8.72
N SER A 14 -3.30 -12.02 9.68
CA SER A 14 -3.75 -13.11 10.57
C SER A 14 -4.57 -14.20 9.86
N GLU A 15 -5.03 -13.93 8.64
CA GLU A 15 -5.81 -14.86 7.81
C GLU A 15 -4.91 -15.55 6.76
N GLN A 16 -3.63 -15.20 6.71
CA GLN A 16 -2.62 -15.78 5.82
C GLN A 16 -1.83 -16.88 6.56
N GLU A 17 -1.23 -17.80 5.80
CA GLU A 17 -0.24 -18.71 6.37
C GLU A 17 0.96 -17.91 6.87
N GLU A 18 1.41 -18.23 8.09
CA GLU A 18 2.54 -17.54 8.69
C GLU A 18 3.82 -17.83 7.89
N PRO A 19 4.58 -16.80 7.49
CA PRO A 19 5.80 -17.00 6.72
C PRO A 19 6.86 -17.75 7.53
N GLN A 20 7.43 -18.79 6.93
CA GLN A 20 8.47 -19.60 7.57
C GLN A 20 9.82 -18.88 7.72
N SER A 21 10.08 -17.86 6.90
CA SER A 21 11.28 -17.02 6.95
C SER A 21 10.92 -15.56 6.72
N TYR A 22 11.49 -14.71 7.55
CA TYR A 22 11.37 -13.25 7.41
C TYR A 22 11.99 -12.75 6.10
N GLU A 23 13.15 -13.29 5.74
CA GLU A 23 13.94 -12.92 4.57
C GLU A 23 13.18 -13.26 3.29
N ILE A 24 12.66 -14.48 3.19
CA ILE A 24 11.83 -14.89 2.06
C ILE A 24 10.56 -14.04 2.01
N TYR A 25 9.91 -13.80 3.15
CA TYR A 25 8.69 -13.00 3.20
C TYR A 25 8.88 -11.55 2.74
N VAL A 26 9.97 -10.89 3.13
CA VAL A 26 10.18 -9.48 2.80
C VAL A 26 10.92 -9.34 1.46
N TYR A 27 12.01 -10.06 1.30
CA TYR A 27 12.95 -9.90 0.19
C TYR A 27 12.75 -10.91 -0.94
N GLY A 28 11.91 -11.93 -0.75
CA GLY A 28 11.71 -13.02 -1.72
C GLY A 28 12.87 -14.01 -1.80
N THR A 29 13.93 -13.82 -1.01
CA THR A 29 15.15 -14.63 -1.03
C THR A 29 15.92 -14.47 0.29
N ASP A 30 16.61 -15.51 0.71
CA ASP A 30 17.58 -15.50 1.81
C ASP A 30 19.01 -15.16 1.35
N ASP A 31 19.27 -15.14 0.04
CA ASP A 31 20.55 -14.74 -0.55
C ASP A 31 20.77 -13.23 -0.47
N LEU A 32 21.73 -12.81 0.36
CA LEU A 32 22.08 -11.40 0.55
C LEU A 32 22.49 -10.68 -0.74
N VAL A 33 23.18 -11.34 -1.67
CA VAL A 33 23.62 -10.72 -2.93
C VAL A 33 22.42 -10.38 -3.80
N GLU A 34 21.42 -11.26 -3.85
CA GLU A 34 20.17 -11.00 -4.57
C GLU A 34 19.33 -9.91 -3.90
N GLN A 35 19.31 -9.86 -2.55
CA GLN A 35 18.64 -8.78 -1.82
C GLN A 35 19.21 -7.38 -2.16
N HIS A 36 20.54 -7.28 -2.36
CA HIS A 36 21.20 -6.01 -2.72
C HIS A 36 20.90 -5.55 -4.15
N LYS A 37 20.49 -6.46 -5.05
CA LYS A 37 20.09 -6.14 -6.43
C LYS A 37 18.61 -5.78 -6.55
N ASP A 38 17.82 -6.04 -5.50
CA ASP A 38 16.39 -5.78 -5.52
C ASP A 38 16.12 -4.28 -5.73
N SER A 39 14.96 -3.98 -6.31
CA SER A 39 14.53 -2.63 -6.58
C SER A 39 13.08 -2.47 -6.14
N PHE A 40 12.66 -1.22 -5.91
CA PHE A 40 11.28 -0.92 -5.54
C PHE A 40 10.25 -1.59 -6.47
N CYS A 41 10.54 -1.61 -7.77
CA CYS A 41 9.63 -2.15 -8.77
C CYS A 41 9.51 -3.66 -8.67
N LEU A 42 10.65 -4.35 -8.51
CA LEU A 42 10.69 -5.80 -8.37
C LEU A 42 9.99 -6.24 -7.08
N ALA A 43 10.31 -5.61 -5.95
CA ALA A 43 9.67 -5.88 -4.66
C ALA A 43 8.16 -5.66 -4.69
N LEU A 44 7.70 -4.52 -5.25
CA LEU A 44 6.26 -4.24 -5.34
C LEU A 44 5.54 -5.21 -6.28
N CYS A 45 6.11 -5.54 -7.44
CA CYS A 45 5.53 -6.53 -8.35
C CYS A 45 5.41 -7.91 -7.69
N ARG A 46 6.47 -8.35 -6.98
CA ARG A 46 6.45 -9.60 -6.21
C ARG A 46 5.28 -9.63 -5.21
N TYR A 47 5.08 -8.57 -4.44
CA TYR A 47 3.97 -8.51 -3.49
C TYR A 47 2.59 -8.50 -4.17
N LEU A 48 2.47 -7.86 -5.34
CA LEU A 48 1.22 -7.87 -6.12
C LEU A 48 0.91 -9.27 -6.63
N ASP A 49 1.91 -9.99 -7.12
CA ASP A 49 1.77 -11.34 -7.65
C ASP A 49 1.36 -12.33 -6.55
N GLU A 50 1.98 -12.24 -5.38
CA GLU A 50 1.65 -13.06 -4.20
C GLU A 50 0.22 -12.82 -3.66
N ILE A 51 -0.25 -11.56 -3.70
CA ILE A 51 -1.62 -11.21 -3.27
C ILE A 51 -2.63 -11.38 -4.43
N HIS A 52 -2.15 -11.78 -5.62
CA HIS A 52 -2.93 -11.94 -6.85
C HIS A 52 -3.70 -10.67 -7.27
N ILE A 53 -3.07 -9.50 -7.10
CA ILE A 53 -3.65 -8.20 -7.42
C ILE A 53 -3.04 -7.65 -8.72
N SER A 54 -3.88 -7.57 -9.76
CA SER A 54 -3.48 -6.92 -11.01
C SER A 54 -3.27 -5.40 -10.83
N GLN A 55 -2.46 -4.80 -11.71
CA GLN A 55 -2.30 -3.34 -11.75
C GLN A 55 -3.64 -2.59 -11.94
N LYS A 56 -4.58 -3.16 -12.70
CA LYS A 56 -5.93 -2.58 -12.90
C LYS A 56 -6.70 -2.54 -11.58
N THR A 57 -6.61 -3.62 -10.81
CA THR A 57 -7.22 -3.71 -9.48
C THR A 57 -6.55 -2.72 -8.53
N LEU A 58 -5.22 -2.63 -8.53
CA LEU A 58 -4.49 -1.65 -7.72
C LEU A 58 -4.91 -0.21 -8.03
N ALA A 59 -5.11 0.14 -9.30
CA ALA A 59 -5.59 1.46 -9.72
C ALA A 59 -6.94 1.80 -9.08
N ARG A 60 -7.87 0.84 -9.09
CA ARG A 60 -9.19 0.97 -8.44
C ARG A 60 -9.07 1.10 -6.93
N LEU A 61 -8.24 0.27 -6.29
CA LEU A 61 -8.06 0.23 -4.84
C LEU A 61 -7.34 1.47 -4.29
N THR A 62 -6.59 2.18 -5.13
CA THR A 62 -5.80 3.35 -4.69
C THR A 62 -6.33 4.67 -5.24
N GLY A 63 -7.15 4.65 -6.30
CA GLY A 63 -7.53 5.85 -7.05
C GLY A 63 -6.37 6.49 -7.83
N ILE A 64 -5.23 5.80 -7.98
CA ILE A 64 -4.10 6.26 -8.79
C ILE A 64 -4.36 5.90 -10.26
N ALA A 65 -4.15 6.86 -11.16
CA ALA A 65 -4.34 6.65 -12.59
C ALA A 65 -3.51 5.45 -13.11
N PRO A 66 -4.07 4.54 -13.94
CA PRO A 66 -3.36 3.37 -14.45
C PRO A 66 -2.04 3.70 -15.16
N SER A 67 -1.98 4.79 -15.93
CA SER A 67 -0.77 5.26 -16.61
C SER A 67 0.32 5.74 -15.64
N THR A 68 -0.07 6.23 -14.47
CA THR A 68 0.87 6.60 -13.40
C THR A 68 1.39 5.35 -12.69
N LEU A 69 0.52 4.40 -12.34
CA LEU A 69 0.95 3.12 -11.78
C LEU A 69 1.88 2.36 -12.73
N SER A 70 1.59 2.35 -14.04
CA SER A 70 2.44 1.68 -15.04
C SER A 70 3.87 2.23 -15.00
N ARG A 71 4.03 3.56 -14.93
CA ARG A 71 5.34 4.19 -14.84
C ARG A 71 6.06 3.92 -13.53
N TYR A 72 5.31 3.77 -12.42
CA TYR A 72 5.89 3.38 -11.14
C TYR A 72 6.38 1.93 -11.16
N LEU A 73 5.55 0.99 -11.62
CA LEU A 73 5.88 -0.43 -11.68
C LEU A 73 6.97 -0.77 -12.70
N SER A 74 7.12 0.06 -13.74
CA SER A 74 8.19 -0.11 -14.73
C SER A 74 9.48 0.67 -14.39
N GLY A 75 9.56 1.32 -13.24
CA GLY A 75 10.71 2.16 -12.85
C GLY A 75 10.92 3.44 -13.66
N LYS A 76 10.02 3.75 -14.61
CA LYS A 76 10.09 4.97 -15.44
C LYS A 76 9.82 6.24 -14.62
N ARG A 77 9.27 6.11 -13.41
CA ARG A 77 9.02 7.20 -12.49
C ARG A 77 9.17 6.71 -11.05
N LYS A 78 9.83 7.50 -10.20
CA LYS A 78 9.84 7.26 -8.75
C LYS A 78 8.44 7.44 -8.16
N MET A 79 7.96 6.47 -7.37
CA MET A 79 6.66 6.59 -6.69
C MET A 79 6.71 7.72 -5.65
N GLN A 80 5.68 8.56 -5.65
CA GLN A 80 5.56 9.63 -4.64
C GLN A 80 5.19 9.06 -3.27
N TYR A 81 5.61 9.74 -2.21
CA TYR A 81 5.39 9.33 -0.82
C TYR A 81 3.92 9.01 -0.50
N ASP A 82 3.00 9.92 -0.81
CA ASP A 82 1.57 9.72 -0.52
C ASP A 82 1.00 8.53 -1.29
N CYS A 83 1.47 8.32 -2.53
CA CYS A 83 1.11 7.15 -3.33
C CYS A 83 1.64 5.85 -2.72
N LEU A 84 2.85 5.84 -2.17
CA LEU A 84 3.41 4.68 -1.47
C LEU A 84 2.58 4.34 -0.23
N CYS A 85 2.26 5.33 0.61
CA CYS A 85 1.39 5.13 1.76
C CYS A 85 0.05 4.54 1.34
N ALA A 86 -0.56 5.10 0.29
CA ALA A 86 -1.84 4.62 -0.23
C ALA A 86 -1.76 3.18 -0.74
N VAL A 87 -0.69 2.81 -1.45
CA VAL A 87 -0.46 1.43 -1.93
C VAL A 87 -0.30 0.47 -0.75
N CYS A 88 0.52 0.82 0.25
CA CYS A 88 0.72 -0.01 1.44
C CYS A 88 -0.58 -0.25 2.21
N ILE A 89 -1.39 0.79 2.41
CA ILE A 89 -2.68 0.68 3.11
C ILE A 89 -3.68 -0.12 2.27
N ALA A 90 -3.80 0.18 0.97
CA ALA A 90 -4.76 -0.46 0.08
C ALA A 90 -4.48 -1.96 -0.11
N LEU A 91 -3.20 -2.35 -0.15
CA LEU A 91 -2.77 -3.74 -0.25
C LEU A 91 -2.64 -4.45 1.10
N ARG A 92 -2.95 -3.77 2.22
CA ARG A 92 -2.80 -4.32 3.58
C ARG A 92 -1.41 -4.91 3.85
N LEU A 93 -0.36 -4.29 3.30
CA LEU A 93 1.00 -4.83 3.43
C LEU A 93 1.42 -4.85 4.90
N HIS A 94 2.05 -5.93 5.35
CA HIS A 94 2.62 -6.00 6.69
C HIS A 94 3.71 -4.92 6.90
N PRO A 95 3.86 -4.34 8.10
CA PRO A 95 4.83 -3.27 8.36
C PRO A 95 6.25 -3.58 7.88
N CYS A 96 6.72 -4.82 7.95
CA CYS A 96 8.05 -5.19 7.45
C CYS A 96 8.23 -4.97 5.94
N ARG A 97 7.24 -5.35 5.14
CA ARG A 97 7.22 -5.10 3.68
C ARG A 97 7.12 -3.61 3.38
N GLN A 98 6.33 -2.88 4.17
CA GLN A 98 6.27 -1.43 4.05
C GLN A 98 7.65 -0.81 4.28
N ARG A 99 8.33 -1.11 5.41
CA ARG A 99 9.66 -0.59 5.72
C ARG A 99 10.66 -0.84 4.59
N TYR A 100 10.59 -2.02 3.97
CA TYR A 100 11.44 -2.35 2.83
C TYR A 100 11.15 -1.50 1.59
N LEU A 101 9.87 -1.33 1.21
CA LEU A 101 9.52 -0.43 0.09
C LEU A 101 9.94 1.03 0.35
N PHE A 102 9.81 1.49 1.60
CA PHE A 102 10.27 2.82 2.00
C PHE A 102 11.79 2.96 1.90
N SER A 103 12.56 1.95 2.32
CA SER A 103 14.03 1.98 2.24
C SER A 103 14.52 1.99 0.79
N LEU A 104 13.89 1.21 -0.10
CA LEU A 104 14.21 1.17 -1.53
C LEU A 104 13.96 2.52 -2.24
N LEU A 105 13.05 3.36 -1.71
CA LEU A 105 12.82 4.72 -2.22
C LEU A 105 13.54 5.80 -1.42
N MET A 106 14.35 5.42 -0.42
CA MET A 106 15.02 6.33 0.52
C MET A 106 14.03 7.29 1.22
N TYR A 107 12.86 6.79 1.58
CA TYR A 107 11.87 7.54 2.33
C TYR A 107 11.95 7.19 3.82
N ALA A 108 11.95 8.22 4.65
CA ALA A 108 11.75 8.03 6.09
C ALA A 108 10.29 7.66 6.35
N LEU A 109 10.06 6.68 7.23
CA LEU A 109 8.71 6.39 7.72
C LEU A 109 8.11 7.63 8.41
N PRO A 110 6.77 7.78 8.43
CA PRO A 110 6.12 8.98 8.97
C PRO A 110 6.57 9.35 10.39
N CYS A 111 6.88 8.35 11.23
CA CYS A 111 7.35 8.53 12.61
C CYS A 111 8.66 9.31 12.77
N TYR A 112 9.48 9.43 11.73
CA TYR A 112 10.76 10.15 11.82
C TYR A 112 10.68 11.63 11.43
N GLN A 113 9.52 12.11 10.97
CA GLN A 113 9.42 13.43 10.35
C GLN A 113 8.89 14.53 11.30
N ASP A 114 7.79 14.30 12.04
CA ASP A 114 7.33 15.15 13.17
C ASP A 114 6.03 14.57 13.79
N PHE A 115 6.10 13.93 14.97
CA PHE A 115 4.93 13.38 15.68
C PHE A 115 3.87 14.42 16.08
N ARG A 116 4.17 15.72 15.98
CA ARG A 116 3.23 16.78 16.33
C ARG A 116 2.21 17.06 15.23
N LYS A 117 2.41 16.50 14.03
CA LYS A 117 1.49 16.70 12.91
C LYS A 117 0.43 15.61 12.86
N ALA A 118 -0.83 16.03 13.08
CA ALA A 118 -1.97 15.12 13.16
C ALA A 118 -2.15 14.25 11.91
N ASP A 119 -1.89 14.79 10.72
CA ASP A 119 -1.94 14.05 9.45
C ASP A 119 -0.95 12.88 9.41
N LYS A 120 0.27 13.06 9.91
CA LYS A 120 1.30 12.01 9.95
C LYS A 120 0.94 10.91 10.94
N ASN A 121 0.36 11.26 12.09
CA ASN A 121 -0.11 10.28 13.07
C ASN A 121 -1.27 9.44 12.52
N ILE A 122 -2.20 10.08 11.79
CA ILE A 122 -3.27 9.36 11.08
C ILE A 122 -2.66 8.39 10.08
N ILE A 123 -1.80 8.85 9.17
CA ILE A 123 -1.19 7.98 8.15
C ILE A 123 -0.45 6.80 8.80
N MET A 124 0.31 7.06 9.89
CA MET A 124 1.02 6.03 10.63
C MET A 124 0.08 4.97 11.21
N ALA A 125 -1.01 5.37 11.88
CA ALA A 125 -1.97 4.43 12.45
C ALA A 125 -2.58 3.50 11.38
N TYR A 126 -2.84 4.03 10.18
CA TYR A 126 -3.33 3.23 9.06
C TYR A 126 -2.27 2.32 8.45
N LEU A 127 -1.01 2.77 8.37
CA LEU A 127 0.10 1.93 7.94
C LEU A 127 0.33 0.76 8.91
N ASP A 128 0.34 1.02 10.22
CA ASP A 128 0.55 -0.02 11.23
C ASP A 128 -0.66 -0.98 11.33
N GLY A 129 -1.88 -0.47 11.10
CA GLY A 129 -3.12 -1.23 11.30
C GLY A 129 -3.67 -1.97 10.08
N CYS A 130 -3.30 -1.59 8.84
CA CYS A 130 -3.96 -2.10 7.62
C CYS A 130 -3.85 -3.62 7.44
N ALA A 131 -2.74 -4.21 7.88
CA ALA A 131 -2.50 -5.65 7.80
C ALA A 131 -3.30 -6.46 8.82
N PHE A 132 -3.73 -5.86 9.93
CA PHE A 132 -4.29 -6.60 11.07
C PHE A 132 -5.75 -6.30 11.36
N ASN A 133 -6.30 -5.21 10.82
CA ASN A 133 -7.66 -4.83 11.12
C ASN A 133 -8.36 -4.25 9.88
N ASN A 134 -9.53 -4.81 9.59
CA ASN A 134 -10.30 -4.52 8.39
C ASN A 134 -10.75 -3.04 8.30
N ARG A 135 -10.82 -2.32 9.42
CA ARG A 135 -11.22 -0.90 9.50
C ARG A 135 -10.18 0.06 8.96
N TYR A 136 -8.89 -0.31 8.97
CA TYR A 136 -7.80 0.54 8.48
C TYR A 136 -7.70 0.46 6.95
N THR A 137 -8.71 1.02 6.27
CA THR A 137 -8.78 1.11 4.81
C THR A 137 -8.24 2.45 4.30
N LEU A 138 -7.81 2.50 3.04
CA LEU A 138 -7.36 3.76 2.42
C LEU A 138 -8.48 4.81 2.37
N THR A 139 -9.73 4.38 2.12
CA THR A 139 -10.88 5.27 2.15
C THR A 139 -11.06 5.91 3.53
N ALA A 140 -11.04 5.12 4.60
CA ALA A 140 -11.16 5.64 5.97
C ALA A 140 -9.99 6.57 6.34
N CYS A 141 -8.76 6.26 5.89
CA CYS A 141 -7.60 7.14 6.04
C CYS A 141 -7.84 8.50 5.37
N ASN A 142 -8.26 8.50 4.10
CA ASN A 142 -8.54 9.71 3.34
C ASN A 142 -9.66 10.54 3.97
N GLU A 143 -10.71 9.91 4.49
CA GLU A 143 -11.79 10.63 5.19
C GLU A 143 -11.32 11.27 6.51
N GLN A 144 -10.48 10.57 7.30
CA GLN A 144 -9.90 11.16 8.52
C GLN A 144 -8.95 12.32 8.22
N LEU A 145 -8.15 12.22 7.15
CA LEU A 145 -7.30 13.33 6.70
C LEU A 145 -8.14 14.55 6.30
N LYS A 146 -9.22 14.35 5.54
CA LYS A 146 -10.14 15.44 5.18
C LYS A 146 -10.81 16.08 6.40
N ALA A 147 -11.17 15.28 7.40
CA ALA A 147 -11.82 15.78 8.62
C ALA A 147 -10.97 16.79 9.40
N ILE A 148 -9.63 16.72 9.26
CA ILE A 148 -8.70 17.68 9.84
C ILE A 148 -8.20 18.73 8.81
N HIS A 149 -8.88 18.86 7.67
CA HIS A 149 -8.50 19.71 6.54
C HIS A 149 -7.12 19.41 5.92
N ALA A 150 -6.60 18.20 6.12
CA ALA A 150 -5.40 17.73 5.44
C ALA A 150 -5.74 17.17 4.06
N LYS A 151 -4.74 17.18 3.18
CA LYS A 151 -4.87 16.59 1.84
C LYS A 151 -4.97 15.06 1.95
N PRO A 152 -5.93 14.39 1.28
CA PRO A 152 -5.96 12.93 1.23
C PRO A 152 -4.75 12.37 0.46
N LEU A 153 -4.38 11.12 0.75
CA LEU A 153 -3.23 10.46 0.11
C LEU A 153 -3.43 10.29 -1.41
N THR A 154 -4.68 10.05 -1.83
CA THR A 154 -5.09 9.92 -3.22
C THR A 154 -6.51 10.48 -3.42
N HIS A 155 -6.97 10.48 -4.68
CA HIS A 155 -8.34 10.87 -5.02
C HIS A 155 -9.39 9.80 -4.68
N LEU A 156 -8.99 8.67 -4.09
CA LEU A 156 -9.94 7.64 -3.70
C LEU A 156 -10.80 8.14 -2.53
N THR A 157 -12.08 8.35 -2.79
CA THR A 157 -13.08 8.66 -1.77
C THR A 157 -14.03 7.48 -1.64
N SER A 158 -14.81 7.41 -0.55
CA SER A 158 -15.99 6.53 -0.59
C SER A 158 -16.81 6.97 -1.80
N ALA A 159 -17.21 6.01 -2.64
CA ALA A 159 -18.16 6.34 -3.70
C ALA A 159 -19.38 6.96 -3.01
N LYS A 160 -19.79 8.15 -3.43
CA LYS A 160 -21.19 8.57 -3.24
C LYS A 160 -22.00 7.39 -3.74
N GLY A 161 -22.84 6.84 -2.86
CA GLY A 161 -23.62 5.65 -3.16
C GLY A 161 -24.21 5.72 -4.56
N ASP A 162 -24.09 4.62 -5.28
CA ASP A 162 -24.95 4.37 -6.42
C ASP A 162 -26.37 4.64 -5.94
N SER A 163 -26.91 5.75 -6.42
CA SER A 163 -28.28 6.13 -6.17
C SER A 163 -29.11 5.07 -6.86
N VAL A 164 -29.77 4.24 -6.05
CA VAL A 164 -30.94 3.47 -6.48
C VAL A 164 -32.04 4.44 -6.84
#